data_AF-A0A3D0XD35-F1
#
_entry.id   AF-A0A3D0XD35-F1
#
_cell.length_a   1.000
_cell.length_b   1.000
_cell.length_c   1.000
_cell.angle_alpha   90.00
_cell.angle_beta   90.00
_cell.angle_gamma   90.00
#
_symmetry.space_group_name_H-M   'P 1'
#
loop_
_entity.id
_entity.type
_entity.pdbx_description
1 polymer ?
#
loop_
_entity_poly.entity_id
_entity_poly.type
_entity_poly.pdbx_seq_one_letter_code
_entity_poly.pdbx_strand_id
1 'polypeptide(L)'
;MKFFLISDNVDTKMGMRFAGVEGVVVHEEEEVRSELTKAMNREDIAVILMTEHLVSLCPDLVYDLKLNHKRPLIVEIPDRHG
;
A
#
# COMPACT_ATOMS: atom_id res chain seq x y z
N MET A 1 -8.07 0.48 -14.33
CA MET A 1 -8.14 0.10 -12.90
C MET A 1 -6.95 -0.79 -12.61
N LYS A 2 -6.06 -0.36 -11.71
CA LYS A 2 -4.79 -1.02 -11.42
C LYS A 2 -4.67 -1.35 -9.93
N PHE A 3 -3.86 -2.36 -9.63
CA PHE A 3 -3.31 -2.57 -8.30
C PHE A 3 -2.06 -1.71 -8.13
N PHE A 4 -1.81 -1.24 -6.92
CA PHE A 4 -0.59 -0.54 -6.54
C PHE A 4 -0.07 -1.09 -5.22
N LEU A 5 1.24 -1.33 -5.12
CA LEU A 5 1.86 -1.87 -3.91
C LEU A 5 2.61 -0.77 -3.15
N ILE A 6 2.41 -0.73 -1.83
CA ILE A 6 3.26 -0.03 -0.87
C ILE A 6 3.82 -1.10 0.06
N SER A 7 5.14 -1.31 0.05
CA SER A 7 5.80 -2.39 0.79
C SER A 7 7.03 -1.87 1.51
N ASP A 8 7.44 -2.53 2.59
CA ASP A 8 8.71 -2.35 3.28
C ASP A 8 9.81 -3.27 2.73
N ASN A 9 9.51 -4.06 1.69
CA ASN A 9 10.38 -5.11 1.21
C ASN A 9 10.59 -5.05 -0.30
N VAL A 10 11.86 -5.02 -0.69
CA VAL A 10 12.27 -4.96 -2.10
C VAL A 10 11.92 -6.23 -2.85
N ASP A 11 12.05 -7.41 -2.24
CA ASP A 11 11.76 -8.69 -2.88
C ASP A 11 10.25 -8.84 -3.14
N THR A 12 9.41 -8.43 -2.20
CA THR A 12 7.95 -8.40 -2.38
C THR A 12 7.56 -7.47 -3.52
N LYS A 13 8.14 -6.28 -3.59
CA LYS A 13 7.94 -5.39 -4.76
C LYS A 13 8.39 -6.02 -6.07
N MET A 14 9.57 -6.64 -6.10
CA MET A 14 10.08 -7.29 -7.30
C MET A 14 9.18 -8.45 -7.75
N GLY A 15 8.68 -9.26 -6.81
CA GLY A 15 7.73 -10.33 -7.07
C GLY A 15 6.42 -9.81 -7.67
N MET A 16 5.83 -8.77 -7.06
CA MET A 16 4.58 -8.16 -7.52
C MET A 16 4.73 -7.50 -8.89
N ARG A 17 5.91 -6.94 -9.20
CA ARG A 17 6.21 -6.39 -10.52
C ARG A 17 6.12 -7.45 -11.63
N PHE A 18 6.52 -8.70 -11.37
CA PHE A 18 6.34 -9.78 -12.35
C PHE A 18 4.87 -10.10 -12.64
N ALA A 19 3.98 -9.85 -11.68
CA ALA A 19 2.53 -9.95 -11.86
C ALA A 19 1.91 -8.67 -12.47
N GLY A 20 2.72 -7.69 -12.87
CA GLY A 20 2.25 -6.42 -13.43
C GLY A 20 1.74 -5.40 -12.40
N VAL A 21 2.04 -5.60 -11.12
CA VAL A 21 1.69 -4.67 -10.04
C VAL A 21 2.89 -3.77 -9.75
N GLU A 22 2.75 -2.50 -10.10
CA GLU A 22 3.73 -1.48 -9.79
C GLU A 22 3.63 -1.03 -8.33
N GLY A 23 4.73 -0.54 -7.76
CA GLY A 23 4.75 -0.14 -6.36
C GLY A 23 6.00 0.57 -5.89
N VAL A 24 5.97 0.99 -4.65
CA VAL A 24 7.04 1.74 -3.95
C VAL A 24 7.47 0.99 -2.69
N VAL A 25 8.74 1.17 -2.33
CA VAL A 25 9.27 0.68 -1.06
C VAL A 25 9.45 1.86 -0.12
N VAL A 26 8.91 1.76 1.10
CA VAL A 26 8.97 2.79 2.16
C VAL A 26 9.20 2.10 3.50
N HIS A 27 9.74 2.81 4.48
CA HIS A 27 10.04 2.23 5.79
C HIS A 27 9.58 3.12 6.95
N GLU A 28 9.50 4.43 6.75
CA GLU A 28 9.13 5.37 7.81
C GLU A 28 7.66 5.78 7.72
N GLU A 29 7.04 6.09 8.87
CA GLU A 29 5.64 6.53 8.95
C GLU A 29 5.35 7.73 8.00
N GLU A 30 6.23 8.72 7.95
CA GLU A 30 6.07 9.88 7.07
C GLU A 30 6.08 9.50 5.57
N GLU A 31 6.92 8.54 5.19
CA GLU A 31 6.96 8.02 3.82
C GLU A 31 5.67 7.26 3.49
N VAL A 32 5.19 6.42 4.41
CA VAL A 32 3.92 5.71 4.29
C VAL A 32 2.77 6.69 4.11
N ARG A 33 2.69 7.72 4.97
CA ARG A 33 1.65 8.76 4.89
C ARG A 33 1.67 9.47 3.54
N SER A 34 2.86 9.84 3.07
CA SER A 34 3.05 10.53 1.78
C SER A 34 2.61 9.66 0.60
N GLU A 35 3.12 8.43 0.51
CA GLU A 35 2.83 7.54 -0.62
C GLU A 35 1.39 7.03 -0.61
N LEU A 36 0.83 6.74 0.58
CA LEU A 36 -0.57 6.37 0.72
C LEU A 36 -1.49 7.51 0.28
N THR A 37 -1.23 8.74 0.72
CA THR A 37 -2.01 9.91 0.30
C THR A 37 -1.94 10.14 -1.21
N LYS A 38 -0.75 10.00 -1.81
CA LYS A 38 -0.58 10.08 -3.27
C LYS A 38 -1.37 8.99 -3.98
N ALA A 39 -1.31 7.75 -3.50
CA ALA A 39 -2.02 6.62 -4.09
C ALA A 39 -3.55 6.75 -3.96
N MET A 40 -4.06 7.28 -2.83
CA MET A 40 -5.49 7.54 -2.62
C MET A 40 -6.06 8.57 -3.60
N ASN A 41 -5.27 9.55 -4.03
CA ASN A 41 -5.69 10.60 -4.95
C ASN A 41 -5.62 10.20 -6.44
N ARG A 42 -5.22 8.97 -6.75
CA ARG A 42 -5.09 8.47 -8.13
C ARG A 42 -6.33 7.71 -8.56
N GLU A 43 -7.04 8.26 -9.55
CA GLU A 43 -8.25 7.64 -10.12
C GLU A 43 -7.98 6.32 -10.88
N ASP A 44 -6.74 6.08 -11.29
CA ASP A 44 -6.37 4.85 -12.03
C ASP A 44 -6.16 3.63 -11.12
N ILE A 45 -5.93 3.86 -9.81
CA ILE A 45 -5.74 2.84 -8.78
C ILE A 45 -7.10 2.41 -8.23
N ALA A 46 -7.35 1.10 -8.22
CA ALA A 46 -8.54 0.53 -7.62
C ALA A 46 -8.26 -0.11 -6.25
N VAL A 47 -7.06 -0.68 -6.10
CA VAL A 47 -6.64 -1.40 -4.90
C VAL A 47 -5.20 -1.02 -4.56
N ILE A 48 -4.97 -0.68 -3.29
CA ILE A 48 -3.66 -0.47 -2.70
C ILE A 48 -3.35 -1.70 -1.84
N LEU A 49 -2.29 -2.43 -2.20
CA LEU A 49 -1.74 -3.51 -1.40
C LEU A 49 -0.72 -2.92 -0.43
N MET A 50 -0.83 -3.23 0.85
CA MET A 50 0.09 -2.78 1.89
C MET A 50 0.59 -3.96 2.70
N THR A 51 1.89 -3.97 3.00
CA THR A 51 2.42 -4.97 3.94
C THR A 51 1.92 -4.69 5.37
N GLU A 52 1.71 -5.77 6.13
CA GLU A 52 1.21 -5.69 7.53
C GLU A 52 2.09 -4.77 8.40
N HIS A 53 3.41 -4.82 8.21
CA HIS A 53 4.34 -3.96 8.93
C HIS A 53 4.05 -2.47 8.72
N LEU A 54 3.83 -2.05 7.48
CA LEU A 54 3.52 -0.64 7.17
C LEU A 54 2.16 -0.19 7.70
N VAL A 55 1.18 -1.09 7.72
CA VAL A 55 -0.12 -0.77 8.34
C VAL A 55 0.03 -0.58 9.86
N SER A 56 0.90 -1.35 10.51
CA SER A 56 1.17 -1.20 11.94
C SER A 56 1.85 0.12 12.32
N LEU A 57 2.55 0.77 11.37
CA LEU A 57 3.15 2.09 11.58
C LEU A 57 2.12 3.22 11.57
N CYS A 58 1.04 3.09 10.80
CA CYS A 58 0.06 4.16 10.60
C CYS A 58 -1.41 3.67 10.76
N PRO A 59 -1.76 2.95 11.85
CA PRO A 59 -3.04 2.24 11.94
C PRO A 59 -4.24 3.18 11.88
N ASP A 60 -4.17 4.33 12.55
CA ASP A 60 -5.26 5.31 12.59
C ASP A 60 -5.55 5.89 11.20
N LEU A 61 -4.52 6.20 10.43
CA LEU A 61 -4.66 6.71 9.06
C LEU A 61 -5.28 5.65 8.15
N VAL A 62 -4.75 4.43 8.18
CA VAL A 62 -5.26 3.34 7.33
C VAL A 62 -6.72 3.02 7.67
N TYR A 63 -7.07 3.01 8.95
CA TYR A 63 -8.43 2.75 9.40
C TYR A 63 -9.40 3.86 8.99
N ASP A 64 -9.02 5.13 9.16
CA ASP A 64 -9.80 6.28 8.70
C ASP A 64 -10.06 6.21 7.18
N LEU A 65 -9.01 5.95 6.40
CA LEU A 65 -9.13 5.83 4.95
C LEU A 65 -10.03 4.65 4.53
N LYS A 66 -9.92 3.49 5.19
CA LYS A 66 -10.78 2.33 4.93
C LYS A 66 -12.25 2.59 5.24
N LEU A 67 -12.56 3.38 6.28
CA LEU A 67 -13.93 3.69 6.68
C LEU A 67 -14.56 4.80 5.85
N ASN A 68 -13.81 5.86 5.57
CA ASN A 68 -14.36 7.10 5.04
C ASN A 68 -14.22 7.22 3.51
N HIS A 69 -13.41 6.39 2.87
CA HIS A 69 -13.21 6.42 1.41
C HIS A 69 -13.75 5.16 0.73
N LYS A 70 -14.56 5.35 -0.32
CA LYS A 70 -15.11 4.23 -1.10
C LYS A 70 -14.07 3.59 -2.02
N ARG A 71 -13.06 4.34 -2.47
CA ARG A 71 -11.97 3.92 -3.36
C ARG A 71 -10.75 4.83 -3.18
N PRO A 72 -9.53 4.32 -3.44
CA PRO A 72 -9.18 2.90 -3.68
C PRO A 72 -9.28 2.02 -2.43
N LEU A 73 -9.46 0.71 -2.61
CA LEU A 73 -9.55 -0.26 -1.51
C LEU A 73 -8.14 -0.54 -0.95
N ILE A 74 -7.96 -0.46 0.36
CA ILE A 74 -6.70 -0.83 1.01
C ILE A 74 -6.78 -2.29 1.49
N VAL A 75 -5.83 -3.12 1.06
CA VAL A 75 -5.74 -4.55 1.41
C VAL A 75 -4.40 -4.82 2.05
N GLU A 76 -4.43 -5.44 3.23
CA GLU A 76 -3.25 -5.91 3.94
C GLU A 76 -2.77 -7.24 3.36
N ILE A 77 -1.47 -7.36 3.17
CA ILE A 77 -0.80 -8.58 2.72
C ILE A 77 0.42 -8.87 3.61
N PRO A 78 0.75 -10.15 3.85
CA PRO A 78 2.00 -10.48 4.51
C PRO A 78 3.20 -10.13 3.62
N ASP A 79 4.36 -9.94 4.23
CA ASP A 79 5.63 -9.81 3.51
C ASP A 79 6.22 -11.20 3.19
N ARG A 80 7.38 -11.27 2.51
CA ARG A 80 8.07 -12.52 2.13
C ARG A 80 8.37 -13.49 3.28
N HIS A 81 8.28 -13.02 4.51
CA HIS A 81 8.55 -13.78 5.71
C HIS A 81 7.32 -14.45 6.33
N GLY A 82 6.12 -14.15 5.83
CA GLY A 82 4.86 -14.56 6.44
C GLY A 82 4.38 -13.54 7.46
#